data_AF-A0A1H3VWA5-F1
#
_entry.id   AF-A0A1H3VWA5-F1
#
_cell.length_a   1.000
_cell.length_b   1.000
_cell.length_c   1.000
_cell.angle_alpha   90.00
_cell.angle_beta   90.00
_cell.angle_gamma   90.00
#
_symmetry.space_group_name_H-M   'P 1'
#
loop_
_entity.id
_entity.type
_entity.pdbx_description
1 polymer ?
#
loop_
_entity_poly.entity_id
_entity_poly.type
_entity_poly.pdbx_seq_one_letter_code
_entity_poly.pdbx_strand_id
1 'polypeptide(L)' 'MTGGGDLTFRCPDCGEAMAVNESMRDALLDHGCVVCGSTVSAAAFSPAEPE' A
#
# COMPACT_ATOMS: atom_id res chain seq x y z
N MET A 1 -13.83 8.95 12.28
CA MET A 1 -12.46 8.40 12.32
C MET A 1 -12.08 8.12 10.88
N THR A 2 -11.66 9.14 10.15
CA THR A 2 -11.34 8.99 8.72
C THR A 2 -9.93 8.43 8.63
N GLY A 3 -9.80 7.22 8.06
CA GLY A 3 -8.52 6.60 7.80
C GLY A 3 -7.73 7.43 6.79
N GLY A 4 -6.95 8.40 7.28
CA GLY A 4 -5.95 9.10 6.51
C GLY A 4 -4.71 8.22 6.46
N GLY A 5 -4.54 7.50 5.36
CA GLY A 5 -3.27 6.87 5.05
C GLY A 5 -2.33 7.90 4.43
N ASP A 6 -1.16 8.12 5.03
CA ASP A 6 -0.10 8.99 4.50
C ASP A 6 0.61 8.42 3.26
N LEU A 7 0.27 7.19 2.86
CA LEU A 7 0.85 6.48 1.74
C LEU A 7 -0.26 5.98 0.81
N THR A 8 0.01 5.97 -0.49
CA THR A 8 -0.81 5.28 -1.48
C THR A 8 -0.12 3.97 -1.85
N PHE A 9 -0.76 2.86 -1.56
CA PHE A 9 -0.36 1.55 -2.06
C PHE A 9 -0.97 1.32 -3.44
N ARG A 10 -0.17 0.84 -4.39
CA ARG A 10 -0.60 0.39 -5.70
C ARG A 10 0.08 -0.94 -6.05
N CYS A 11 -0.68 -2.02 -6.14
CA CYS A 11 -0.16 -3.31 -6.51
C CYS A 11 0.29 -3.32 -8.00
N PRO A 12 1.52 -3.74 -8.32
CA PRO A 12 2.00 -3.81 -9.70
C PRO A 12 1.40 -4.98 -10.50
N ASP A 13 0.80 -5.96 -9.82
CA ASP A 13 0.37 -7.22 -10.41
C ASP A 13 -1.12 -7.18 -10.79
N CYS A 14 -1.99 -6.83 -9.82
CA CYS A 14 -3.42 -6.67 -10.06
C CYS A 14 -3.85 -5.22 -10.34
N GLY A 15 -3.00 -4.23 -10.08
CA GLY A 15 -3.30 -2.82 -10.29
C GLY A 15 -4.11 -2.15 -9.17
N GLU A 16 -4.42 -2.85 -8.08
CA GLU A 16 -5.24 -2.33 -6.98
C GLU A 16 -4.56 -1.14 -6.29
N ALA A 17 -5.29 -0.05 -6.05
CA ALA A 17 -4.77 1.14 -5.40
C ALA A 17 -5.61 1.56 -4.18
N MET A 18 -4.97 1.83 -3.05
CA MET A 18 -5.64 2.23 -1.81
C MET A 18 -4.74 3.09 -0.92
N ALA A 19 -5.35 3.98 -0.13
CA ALA A 19 -4.65 4.73 0.90
C ALA A 19 -4.35 3.83 2.10
N VAL A 20 -3.09 3.81 2.52
CA VAL A 20 -2.56 2.99 3.60
C VAL A 20 -1.68 3.83 4.51
N ASN A 21 -1.58 3.46 5.77
CA ASN A 21 -0.60 4.03 6.69
C ASN A 21 0.67 3.18 6.73
N GLU A 22 1.68 3.64 7.47
CA GLU A 22 2.96 2.93 7.60
C GLU A 22 2.81 1.50 8.16
N SER A 23 1.95 1.30 9.15
CA SER A 23 1.68 -0.02 9.73
C SER A 23 1.07 -0.99 8.71
N MET A 24 0.16 -0.49 7.88
CA MET A 24 -0.51 -1.29 6.85
C MET A 24 0.42 -1.56 5.66
N ARG A 25 1.32 -0.62 5.34
CA ARG A 25 2.42 -0.83 4.40
C ARG A 25 3.32 -1.98 4.87
N ASP A 26 3.76 -1.98 6.12
CA ASP A 26 4.64 -3.03 6.65
C ASP A 26 3.98 -4.41 6.57
N ALA A 27 2.71 -4.51 6.97
CA ALA A 27 1.93 -5.74 6.84
C ALA A 27 1.78 -6.22 5.38
N LEU A 28 1.56 -5.30 4.43
CA LEU A 28 1.49 -5.63 3.00
C LEU A 28 2.86 -6.06 2.45
N LEU A 29 3.97 -5.49 2.95
CA LEU A 29 5.32 -5.92 2.56
C LEU A 29 5.67 -7.31 3.08
N ASP A 30 5.25 -7.63 4.30
CA ASP A 30 5.49 -8.94 4.92
C ASP A 30 4.60 -10.05 4.32
N HIS A 31 3.31 -9.76 4.16
CA HIS A 31 2.32 -10.75 3.71
C HIS A 31 2.07 -10.75 2.20
N GLY A 32 2.43 -9.69 1.48
CA GLY A 32 2.08 -9.49 0.08
C GLY A 32 0.75 -8.76 -0.11
N CYS A 33 0.32 -8.65 -1.36
CA CYS A 33 -0.96 -8.00 -1.69
C CYS A 33 -2.14 -8.81 -1.13
N VAL A 34 -3.02 -8.19 -0.35
CA VAL A 34 -4.22 -8.85 0.21
C VAL A 34 -5.26 -9.26 -0.83
N VAL A 35 -5.16 -8.75 -2.06
CA VAL A 35 -6.11 -9.02 -3.14
C VAL A 35 -5.68 -10.23 -3.97
N CYS A 36 -4.45 -10.23 -4.47
CA CYS A 36 -3.94 -11.29 -5.34
C CYS A 36 -2.93 -12.23 -4.67
N GLY A 37 -2.39 -11.87 -3.50
CA GLY A 37 -1.32 -12.61 -2.82
C GLY A 37 0.07 -12.42 -3.42
N SER A 38 0.23 -11.61 -4.47
CA SER A 38 1.53 -11.38 -5.09
C SER A 38 2.47 -10.63 -4.15
N THR A 39 3.76 -10.95 -4.24
CA THR A 39 4.80 -10.26 -3.47
C THR A 39 4.82 -8.79 -3.86
N VAL A 40 4.68 -7.91 -2.87
CA VAL A 40 4.80 -6.47 -3.07
C VAL A 40 6.05 -5.96 -2.40
N SER A 41 6.59 -4.87 -2.93
CA SER A 41 7.81 -4.25 -2.43
C SER A 41 7.56 -2.77 -2.16
N ALA A 42 8.52 -2.10 -1.52
CA ALA A 42 8.38 -0.68 -1.16
C ALA A 42 8.10 0.22 -2.38
N ALA A 43 8.46 -0.22 -3.59
CA ALA A 43 8.14 0.47 -4.84
C ALA A 43 6.64 0.51 -5.17
N ALA A 44 5.83 -0.38 -4.58
CA ALA A 44 4.37 -0.35 -4.67
C ALA A 44 3.74 0.75 -3.81
N PHE A 45 4.52 1.46 -2.99
CA PHE A 45 4.02 2.50 -2.10
C PHE A 45 4.56 3.86 -2.53
N SER A 46 3.67 4.84 -2.67
CA SER A 46 4.01 6.23 -2.97
C SER A 46 3.57 7.12 -1.80
N PRO A 47 4.35 8.14 -1.42
CA PRO A 47 3.88 9.13 -0.45
C PRO A 47 2.61 9.80 -0.99
N ALA A 48 1.60 9.98 -0.14
CA ALA A 48 0.56 10.96 -0.43
C ALA A 48 1.26 12.31 -0.35
N GLU A 49 1.46 12.97 -1.49
CA GLU A 49 2.22 14.21 -1.58
C GLU A 49 1.64 15.22 -0.56
N PRO A 50 2.43 15.66 0.43
CA PRO A 50 1.98 16.70 1.34
C PRO A 50 2.03 18.03 0.57
N GLU A 51 0.88 18.72 0.54
CA GLU A 51 0.74 20.07 -0.07
C GLU A 51 1.60 21.12 0.66
#